data_AF-A0A534IVG7-F1
#
_entry.id   AF-A0A534IVG7-F1
#
_cell.length_a   1.000
_cell.length_b   1.000
_cell.length_c   1.000
_cell.angle_alpha   90.00
_cell.angle_beta   90.00
_cell.angle_gamma   90.00
#
_symmetry.space_group_name_H-M   'P 1'
#
loop_
_entity.id
_entity.type
_entity.pdbx_description
1 polymer ?
#
loop_
_entity_poly.entity_id
_entity_poly.type
_entity_poly.pdbx_seq_one_letter_code
_entity_poly.pdbx_strand_id
1 'polypeptide(L)'
;MNHTVTALASEELRETPADLFENASRAHELAERLLQDFGNQIQIEVVGLESPRGLWLALRHRVGKGFAVVVDGKEVVRDPLRFEETRAAVERAIRSRAPESAQ
;
A
#
# COMPACT_ATOMS: atom_id res chain seq x y z
N MET A 1 -10.29 28.57 -6.13
CA MET A 1 -11.56 28.49 -5.38
C MET A 1 -11.49 27.27 -4.48
N ASN A 2 -11.48 27.49 -3.16
CA ASN A 2 -11.47 26.44 -2.14
C ASN A 2 -12.86 25.81 -2.04
N HIS A 3 -13.01 24.56 -2.44
CA HIS A 3 -14.21 23.76 -2.16
C HIS A 3 -13.86 22.74 -1.06
N THR A 4 -14.24 23.14 0.15
CA THR A 4 -14.50 22.44 1.40
C THR A 4 -14.33 20.91 1.39
N VAL A 5 -13.21 20.44 1.94
CA VAL A 5 -12.87 19.04 2.26
C VAL A 5 -13.88 18.40 3.24
N THR A 6 -14.76 19.18 3.85
CA THR A 6 -15.75 18.72 4.84
C THR A 6 -17.04 18.16 4.24
N ALA A 7 -17.30 18.35 2.93
CA ALA A 7 -18.53 17.85 2.30
C ALA A 7 -18.45 16.39 1.84
N LEU A 8 -17.24 15.84 1.67
CA LEU A 8 -17.04 14.46 1.21
C LEU A 8 -16.98 13.42 2.35
N ALA A 9 -16.96 13.88 3.61
CA ALA A 9 -16.90 12.98 4.77
C ALA A 9 -18.26 12.38 5.17
N SER A 10 -19.37 12.92 4.65
CA SER A 10 -20.72 12.61 5.15
C SER A 10 -21.53 11.68 4.23
N GLU A 11 -21.06 11.39 3.02
CA GLU A 11 -21.80 10.58 2.04
C GLU A 11 -21.17 9.18 1.81
N GLU A 12 -19.89 8.99 2.17
CA GLU A 12 -19.15 7.71 2.08
C GLU A 12 -19.32 6.82 3.33
N LEU A 13 -20.44 6.94 4.04
CA LEU A 13 -20.72 6.17 5.27
C LEU A 13 -21.85 5.15 5.12
N ARG A 14 -22.41 5.00 3.92
CA ARG A 14 -23.63 4.19 3.73
C ARG A 14 -23.44 2.76 3.26
N GLU A 15 -22.34 2.41 2.62
CA GLU A 15 -22.14 1.05 2.11
C GLU A 15 -20.65 0.70 2.07
N THR A 16 -19.96 0.75 3.21
CA THR A 16 -18.63 0.13 3.29
C THR A 16 -18.85 -1.38 3.44
N PRO A 17 -18.69 -2.21 2.40
CA PRO A 17 -18.85 -3.66 2.53
C PRO A 17 -17.83 -4.17 3.55
N ALA A 18 -18.22 -5.17 4.36
CA ALA A 18 -17.38 -5.71 5.45
C ALA A 18 -15.97 -6.13 4.97
N ASP A 19 -15.86 -6.58 3.72
CA ASP A 19 -14.59 -6.91 3.05
C ASP A 19 -13.61 -5.72 2.96
N LEU A 20 -14.12 -4.48 2.85
CA LEU A 20 -13.31 -3.27 2.78
C LEU A 20 -12.68 -2.96 4.14
N PHE A 21 -13.44 -3.15 5.22
CA PHE A 21 -12.98 -2.89 6.59
C PHE A 21 -11.93 -3.92 7.01
N GLU A 22 -12.15 -5.19 6.67
CA GLU A 22 -11.19 -6.26 6.94
C GLU A 22 -9.89 -6.05 6.16
N ASN A 23 -9.97 -5.62 4.90
CA ASN A 23 -8.78 -5.28 4.10
C ASN A 23 -8.07 -4.03 4.62
N ALA A 24 -8.80 -3.01 5.11
CA ALA A 24 -8.21 -1.81 5.67
C ALA A 24 -7.47 -2.11 6.99
N SER A 25 -8.06 -2.88 7.91
CA SER A 25 -7.39 -3.31 9.14
C SER A 25 -6.14 -4.12 8.84
N ARG A 26 -6.19 -5.06 7.88
CA ARG A 26 -5.03 -5.87 7.47
C ARG A 26 -3.91 -5.02 6.85
N ALA A 27 -4.27 -4.07 5.98
CA ALA A 27 -3.31 -3.15 5.39
C ALA A 27 -2.65 -2.27 6.47
N HIS A 28 -3.40 -1.87 7.49
CA HIS A 28 -2.91 -1.10 8.62
C HIS A 28 -1.92 -1.91 9.48
N GLU A 29 -2.28 -3.12 9.89
CA GLU A 29 -1.38 -4.01 10.66
C GLU A 29 -0.08 -4.29 9.89
N LEU A 30 -0.18 -4.54 8.58
CA LEU A 30 0.98 -4.74 7.72
C LEU A 30 1.88 -3.49 7.69
N ALA A 31 1.27 -2.31 7.53
CA ALA A 31 2.00 -1.05 7.51
C ALA A 31 2.71 -0.79 8.84
N GLU A 32 2.04 -1.00 9.98
CA GLU A 32 2.64 -0.83 11.31
C GLU A 32 3.84 -1.76 11.51
N ARG A 33 3.72 -3.04 11.17
CA ARG A 33 4.84 -3.99 11.30
C ARG A 33 6.02 -3.63 10.41
N LEU A 34 5.77 -3.19 9.18
CA LEU A 34 6.83 -2.72 8.28
C LEU A 34 7.52 -1.45 8.81
N LEU A 35 6.74 -0.52 9.36
CA LEU A 35 7.26 0.69 10.01
C LEU A 35 8.10 0.33 11.25
N GLN A 36 7.71 -0.68 12.03
CA GLN A 36 8.50 -1.18 13.17
C GLN A 36 9.82 -1.82 12.72
N ASP A 37 9.80 -2.64 11.67
CA ASP A 37 10.99 -3.38 11.20
C ASP A 37 11.98 -2.49 10.43
N PHE A 38 11.49 -1.54 9.62
CA PHE A 38 12.32 -0.78 8.68
C PHE A 38 12.40 0.72 9.01
N GLY A 39 11.47 1.25 9.81
CA GLY A 39 11.44 2.65 10.22
C GLY A 39 11.54 3.62 9.05
N ASN A 40 12.47 4.57 9.16
CA ASN A 40 12.67 5.64 8.17
C ASN A 40 13.29 5.18 6.84
N GLN A 41 13.61 3.88 6.68
CA GLN A 41 14.13 3.36 5.41
C GLN A 41 13.04 3.14 4.37
N ILE A 42 11.77 3.17 4.78
CA ILE A 42 10.61 3.00 3.90
C ILE A 42 9.64 4.17 4.04
N GLN A 43 8.91 4.42 2.96
CA GLN A 43 7.75 5.31 2.96
C GLN A 43 6.56 4.50 2.47
N ILE A 44 5.50 4.45 3.26
CA ILE A 44 4.29 3.70 2.93
C ILE A 44 3.26 4.70 2.42
N GLU A 45 2.69 4.40 1.25
CA GLU A 45 1.59 5.15 0.67
C GLU A 45 0.42 4.21 0.41
N VAL A 46 -0.74 4.54 0.96
CA VAL A 46 -1.98 3.80 0.73
C VAL A 46 -2.71 4.44 -0.44
N VAL A 47 -3.00 3.65 -1.47
CA VAL A 47 -3.70 4.10 -2.67
C VAL A 47 -4.99 3.31 -2.83
N GLY A 48 -6.12 3.99 -2.72
CA GLY A 48 -7.44 3.40 -2.97
C GLY A 48 -7.62 3.04 -4.45
N LEU A 49 -8.24 1.89 -4.72
CA LEU A 49 -8.43 1.37 -6.09
C LEU A 49 -9.39 2.24 -6.91
N GLU A 50 -10.29 2.96 -6.25
CA GLU A 50 -11.19 3.95 -6.84
C GLU A 50 -10.47 5.21 -7.36
N SER A 51 -9.23 5.46 -6.94
CA SER A 51 -8.45 6.59 -7.43
C SER A 51 -7.88 6.33 -8.84
N PRO A 52 -7.70 7.35 -9.70
CA PRO A 52 -7.07 7.18 -11.01
C PRO A 52 -5.69 6.50 -10.95
N ARG A 53 -4.92 6.81 -9.89
CA ARG A 53 -3.62 6.19 -9.62
C ARG A 53 -3.78 4.72 -9.21
N GLY A 54 -4.73 4.41 -8.35
CA GLY A 54 -5.05 3.04 -7.93
C GLY A 54 -5.50 2.18 -9.09
N LEU A 55 -6.37 2.69 -9.96
CA LEU A 55 -6.83 1.99 -11.17
C LEU A 55 -5.68 1.72 -12.15
N TRP A 56 -4.80 2.71 -12.36
CA TRP A 56 -3.60 2.53 -13.19
C TRP A 56 -2.66 1.46 -12.63
N LEU A 57 -2.40 1.49 -11.31
CA LEU A 57 -1.57 0.49 -10.63
C LEU A 57 -2.21 -0.89 -10.69
N ALA A 58 -3.52 -0.99 -10.48
CA ALA A 58 -4.27 -2.23 -10.58
C ALA A 58 -4.16 -2.84 -11.98
N LEU A 59 -4.28 -2.02 -13.03
CA LEU A 59 -4.13 -2.47 -14.41
C LEU A 59 -2.69 -2.89 -14.71
N ARG A 60 -1.70 -2.05 -14.37
CA ARG A 60 -0.27 -2.29 -14.61
C ARG A 60 0.21 -3.57 -13.95
N HIS A 61 -0.26 -3.83 -12.72
CA HIS A 61 0.19 -4.94 -11.90
C HIS A 61 -0.77 -6.14 -11.90
N ARG A 62 -1.89 -6.04 -12.65
CA ARG A 62 -2.99 -7.01 -12.74
C ARG A 62 -3.54 -7.40 -11.35
N VAL A 63 -3.82 -6.41 -10.53
CA VAL A 63 -4.45 -6.58 -9.21
C VAL A 63 -5.96 -6.66 -9.42
N GLY A 64 -6.56 -7.83 -9.19
CA GLY A 64 -7.97 -8.08 -9.48
C GLY A 64 -8.92 -7.84 -8.30
N LYS A 65 -8.68 -8.49 -7.16
CA LYS A 65 -9.50 -8.40 -5.93
C LYS A 65 -8.60 -8.38 -4.70
N GLY A 66 -9.01 -7.68 -3.65
CA GLY A 66 -8.25 -7.51 -2.40
C GLY A 66 -7.26 -6.33 -2.45
N PHE A 67 -6.22 -6.38 -1.62
CA PHE A 67 -5.14 -5.40 -1.59
C PHE A 67 -3.81 -6.03 -2.00
N ALA A 68 -2.94 -5.25 -2.62
CA ALA A 68 -1.60 -5.68 -3.04
C ALA A 68 -0.58 -4.64 -2.58
N VAL A 69 0.63 -5.12 -2.26
CA VAL A 69 1.74 -4.24 -1.88
C VAL A 69 2.68 -4.13 -3.06
N VAL A 70 2.99 -2.90 -3.47
CA VAL A 70 4.00 -2.63 -4.49
C VAL A 70 5.24 -2.08 -3.80
N VAL A 71 6.35 -2.80 -3.91
CA VAL A 71 7.64 -2.42 -3.31
C VAL A 71 8.53 -1.79 -4.38
N ASP A 72 9.01 -0.57 -4.10
CA ASP A 72 9.90 0.22 -4.98
C ASP A 72 9.34 0.45 -6.41
N GLY A 73 8.01 0.35 -6.59
CA GLY A 73 7.36 0.46 -7.91
C GLY A 73 7.65 -0.70 -8.88
N LYS A 74 8.33 -1.76 -8.41
CA LYS A 74 8.84 -2.85 -9.25
C LYS A 74 8.26 -4.20 -8.85
N GLU A 75 8.37 -4.55 -7.57
CA GLU A 75 7.95 -5.85 -7.05
C GLU A 75 6.52 -5.76 -6.52
N VAL A 76 5.69 -6.76 -6.82
CA VAL A 76 4.28 -6.79 -6.42
C VAL A 76 4.03 -8.02 -5.57
N VAL A 77 3.63 -7.81 -4.33
CA VAL A 77 3.19 -8.86 -3.41
C VAL A 77 1.66 -8.88 -3.43
N ARG A 78 1.11 -9.96 -4.01
CA ARG A 78 -0.33 -10.13 -4.24
C ARG A 78 -1.05 -10.79 -3.07
N ASP A 79 -0.32 -11.52 -2.23
CA ASP A 79 -0.84 -12.16 -1.03
C ASP A 79 -0.17 -11.58 0.24
N PRO A 80 -0.59 -10.38 0.66
CA PRO A 80 -0.06 -9.74 1.84
C PRO A 80 -0.36 -10.48 3.16
N LEU A 81 -1.15 -11.56 3.16
CA LEU A 81 -1.27 -12.46 4.31
C LEU A 81 0.08 -13.09 4.68
N ARG A 82 1.02 -13.12 3.75
CA ARG A 82 2.40 -13.52 4.00
C ARG A 82 3.27 -12.29 4.26
N PHE A 83 3.24 -11.85 5.51
CA PHE A 83 4.11 -10.78 6.02
C PHE A 83 5.58 -10.99 5.60
N GLU A 84 6.09 -12.22 5.72
CA GLU A 84 7.46 -12.59 5.35
C GLU A 84 7.79 -12.33 3.87
N GLU A 85 6.83 -12.52 2.95
CA GLU A 85 7.05 -12.25 1.52
C GLU A 85 7.18 -10.75 1.28
N THR A 86 6.35 -9.95 1.96
CA THR A 86 6.40 -8.48 1.90
C THR A 86 7.70 -7.96 2.51
N ARG A 87 8.09 -8.48 3.68
CA ARG A 87 9.34 -8.16 4.36
C ARG A 87 10.55 -8.44 3.46
N ALA A 88 10.62 -9.64 2.88
CA ALA A 88 11.73 -10.03 2.01
C ALA A 88 11.82 -9.15 0.75
N ALA A 89 10.69 -8.73 0.17
CA ALA A 89 10.65 -7.79 -0.95
C ALA A 89 11.20 -6.41 -0.55
N VAL A 90 10.82 -5.90 0.63
CA VAL A 90 11.34 -4.64 1.18
C VAL A 90 12.84 -4.73 1.45
N GLU A 91 13.32 -5.81 2.06
CA GLU A 91 14.76 -6.05 2.30
C GLU A 91 15.57 -6.06 0.99
N ARG A 92 15.05 -6.73 -0.05
CA ARG A 92 15.66 -6.71 -1.39
C ARG A 92 15.72 -5.30 -1.96
N ALA A 93 14.64 -4.54 -1.85
CA ALA A 93 14.57 -3.17 -2.37
C ALA A 93 15.56 -2.23 -1.65
N ILE A 94 15.64 -2.31 -0.31
CA ILE A 94 16.60 -1.53 0.48
C ILE A 94 18.03 -1.91 0.10
N ARG A 95 18.33 -3.21 0.03
CA ARG A 95 19.66 -3.70 -0.37
C ARG A 95 20.04 -3.25 -1.78
N SER A 96 19.09 -3.22 -2.71
CA SER A 96 19.31 -2.76 -4.09
C SER A 96 19.51 -1.24 -4.20
N ARG A 97 19.05 -0.45 -3.23
CA ARG A 97 19.28 1.01 -3.15
C ARG A 97 20.57 1.37 -2.40
N ALA A 98 21.06 0.49 -1.54
CA ALA A 98 22.31 0.67 -0.79
C ALA A 98 23.64 0.60 -1.59
N PRO A 99 23.76 0.11 -2.84
CA PRO A 99 25.07 -0.02 -3.48
C PRO A 99 25.60 1.28 -4.11
N GLU A 100 24.87 2.39 -4.07
CA GLU A 100 25.28 3.65 -4.72
C GLU A 100 25.83 4.72 -3.76
N SER A 101 25.82 4.51 -2.43
CA SER A 101 26.34 5.50 -1.46
C SER A 101 27.84 5.38 -1.16
N ALA A 102 28.59 4.60 -1.95
CA ALA A 102 30.01 4.36 -1.74
C ALA A 102 30.83 4.55 -3.03
N GLN A 103 30.68 5.71 -3.69
CA GLN A 103 31.64 6.19 -4.69
C GLN A 103 31.80 7.70 -4.59
#